data_AF-A0A7U9NK73-F1
#
_entry.id   AF-A0A7U9NK73-F1
#
_cell.length_a   1.000
_cell.length_b   1.000
_cell.length_c   1.000
_cell.angle_alpha   90.00
_cell.angle_beta   90.00
_cell.angle_gamma   90.00
#
_symmetry.space_group_name_H-M   'P 1'
#
loop_
_entity.id
_entity.type
_entity.pdbx_description
1 polymer ?
#
loop_
_entity_poly.entity_id
_entity_poly.type
_entity_poly.pdbx_seq_one_letter_code
_entity_poly.pdbx_strand_id
1 'polypeptide(L)' 'MYAYKDGVYTNDDCNIHKTVRFKPEIFRIIEESPGKNFTDKLQKIVEEYAKNKEKVL' A
#
# COMPACT_ATOMS: atom_id res chain seq x y z
N MET A 1 4.62 -18.81 7.04
CA MET A 1 5.28 -19.45 8.22
C MET A 1 5.69 -18.32 9.16
N TYR A 2 5.71 -18.54 10.48
CA TYR A 2 6.17 -17.51 11.42
C TYR A 2 7.71 -17.47 11.40
N ALA A 3 8.30 -16.28 11.21
CA ALA A 3 9.74 -16.04 11.35
C ALA A 3 10.00 -15.29 12.66
N TYR A 4 10.96 -15.74 13.46
CA TYR A 4 11.37 -15.05 14.68
C TYR A 4 12.60 -14.19 14.39
N LYS A 5 12.47 -12.87 14.50
CA LYS A 5 13.57 -11.91 14.31
C LYS A 5 13.50 -10.83 15.39
N ASP A 6 14.66 -10.46 15.95
CA ASP A 6 14.82 -9.41 16.97
C ASP A 6 13.89 -9.52 18.20
N GLY A 7 13.63 -10.75 18.65
CA GLY A 7 12.80 -11.00 19.85
C GLY A 7 11.29 -10.92 19.60
N VAL A 8 10.84 -10.81 18.35
CA VAL A 8 9.42 -10.71 17.97
C VAL A 8 9.07 -11.77 16.93
N TYR A 9 7.91 -12.40 17.09
CA TYR A 9 7.32 -13.25 16.06
C TYR A 9 6.78 -12.37 14.93
N THR A 10 7.47 -12.36 13.79
CA THR A 10 7.02 -11.71 12.56
C THR A 10 6.37 -12.77 11.66
N ASN A 11 5.08 -12.65 11.40
CA ASN A 11 4.45 -13.43 10.34
C ASN A 11 4.99 -12.95 8.99
N ASP A 12 5.48 -13.85 8.14
CA ASP A 12 5.89 -13.54 6.75
C ASP A 12 4.79 -12.80 5.95
N ASP A 13 3.52 -12.93 6.38
CA ASP A 13 2.41 -12.07 5.98
C ASP A 13 2.36 -10.80 6.84
N CYS A 14 3.34 -9.90 6.67
CA CYS A 14 3.30 -8.53 7.22
C CYS A 14 2.25 -7.63 6.53
N ASN A 15 1.18 -8.22 5.98
CA ASN A 15 0.10 -7.50 5.35
C ASN A 15 -0.87 -6.99 6.42
N ILE A 16 -0.84 -5.70 6.69
CA ILE A 16 -1.78 -5.06 7.62
C ILE A 16 -3.05 -4.72 6.86
N HIS A 17 -4.17 -5.36 7.21
CA HIS A 17 -5.47 -5.00 6.67
C HIS A 17 -6.06 -3.81 7.43
N LYS A 18 -6.36 -2.73 6.71
CA LYS A 18 -7.04 -1.56 7.27
C LYS A 18 -8.06 -1.01 6.29
N THR A 19 -9.27 -0.73 6.78
CA THR A 19 -10.31 -0.09 5.98
C THR A 19 -10.08 1.42 5.96
N VAL A 20 -10.13 2.01 4.77
CA VAL A 20 -10.01 3.46 4.55
C VAL A 20 -11.23 3.97 3.78
N ARG A 21 -11.64 5.21 4.05
CA ARG A 21 -12.73 5.87 3.34
C ARG A 21 -12.14 6.95 2.44
N PHE A 22 -12.51 6.92 1.16
CA PHE A 22 -12.12 7.92 0.18
C PHE A 22 -13.29 8.81 -0.20
N LYS A 23 -13.00 10.03 -0.64
CA LYS A 23 -13.97 10.81 -1.40
C LYS A 23 -14.29 10.07 -2.72
N PRO A 24 -15.51 10.17 -3.25
CA PRO A 24 -15.88 9.49 -4.50
C PRO A 24 -14.96 9.83 -5.67
N GLU A 25 -14.49 11.07 -5.75
CA GLU A 25 -13.56 11.54 -6.79
C GLU A 25 -12.22 10.81 -6.72
N ILE A 26 -11.68 10.61 -5.51
CA ILE A 26 -10.41 9.90 -5.29
C ILE A 26 -10.58 8.41 -5.62
N PHE A 27 -11.73 7.83 -5.29
CA PHE A 27 -12.02 6.44 -5.61
C PHE A 27 -11.98 6.20 -7.13
N ARG A 28 -12.58 7.09 -7.93
CA ARG A 28 -12.52 7.02 -9.40
C ARG A 28 -11.10 7.11 -9.94
N ILE A 29 -10.28 8.01 -9.38
CA ILE A 29 -8.87 8.14 -9.76
C ILE A 29 -8.11 6.84 -9.51
N ILE A 30 -8.35 6.18 -8.36
CA ILE A 30 -7.71 4.89 -8.05
C ILE A 30 -8.20 3.81 -9.01
N GLU A 31 -9.48 3.79 -9.39
CA GLU A 31 -10.01 2.82 -10.36
C GLU A 31 -9.43 2.99 -11.77
N GLU A 32 -9.15 4.22 -12.21
CA GLU A 32 -8.56 4.50 -13.52
C GLU A 32 -7.04 4.22 -13.57
N SER A 33 -6.40 4.07 -12.41
CA SER A 33 -4.96 3.81 -12.29
C SER A 33 -4.55 2.41 -12.82
N PRO A 34 -3.35 2.25 -13.41
CA PRO A 34 -2.90 0.98 -13.96
C PRO A 34 -2.62 -0.08 -12.88
N GLY A 35 -3.36 -1.19 -12.92
CA GLY A 35 -3.16 -2.31 -11.99
C GLY A 35 -4.23 -3.40 -12.10
N LYS A 36 -3.98 -4.54 -11.46
CA LYS A 36 -4.85 -5.73 -11.56
C LYS A 36 -6.11 -5.61 -10.70
N ASN A 37 -5.98 -5.12 -9.47
CA ASN A 37 -7.08 -4.96 -8.51
C ASN A 37 -6.92 -3.65 -7.73
N PHE A 38 -7.96 -3.24 -7.00
CA PHE A 38 -7.96 -1.95 -6.29
C PHE A 38 -6.77 -1.81 -5.33
N THR A 39 -6.41 -2.89 -4.63
CA THR A 39 -5.27 -2.90 -3.70
C THR A 39 -3.94 -2.67 -4.42
N ASP A 40 -3.69 -3.35 -5.55
CA ASP A 40 -2.50 -3.19 -6.40
C ASP A 40 -2.41 -1.75 -6.95
N LYS A 41 -3.54 -1.20 -7.40
CA LYS A 41 -3.62 0.19 -7.90
C LYS A 41 -3.29 1.19 -6.80
N LEU A 42 -3.88 1.04 -5.62
CA LEU A 42 -3.61 1.90 -4.48
C LEU A 42 -2.15 1.78 -4.01
N GLN A 43 -1.62 0.57 -3.97
CA GLN A 43 -0.24 0.31 -3.55
C GLN A 43 0.77 1.01 -4.48
N LYS A 44 0.59 0.91 -5.80
CA LYS A 44 1.47 1.59 -6.77
C LYS A 44 1.43 3.11 -6.61
N ILE A 45 0.25 3.71 -6.44
CA ILE A 45 0.12 5.15 -6.22
C ILE A 45 0.89 5.57 -4.97
N VAL A 46 0.79 4.80 -3.88
CA VAL A 46 1.50 5.09 -2.63
C VAL A 46 3.02 4.93 -2.80
N GLU A 47 3.47 3.89 -3.50
CA GLU A 47 4.90 3.66 -3.79
C GLU A 47 5.50 4.77 -4.66
N GLU A 48 4.79 5.22 -5.70
CA GLU A 48 5.21 6.34 -6.55
C GLU A 48 5.29 7.65 -5.76
N TYR A 49 4.29 7.92 -4.91
CA TYR A 49 4.30 9.08 -4.03
C TYR A 49 5.48 9.04 -3.05
N ALA A 50 5.75 7.89 -2.43
CA ALA A 50 6.87 7.71 -1.50
C ALA A 50 8.22 7.95 -2.20
N LYS A 51 8.44 7.36 -3.38
CA LYS A 51 9.67 7.56 -4.19
C LYS A 51 9.88 9.01 -4.59
N ASN A 52 8.81 9.71 -4.96
CA ASN A 52 8.88 11.12 -5.31
C ASN A 52 9.19 12.00 -4.09
N LYS A 53 8.69 11.64 -2.90
CA LYS A 53 8.98 12.37 -1.66
C LYS A 53 10.42 12.16 -1.21
N GLU A 54 10.96 10.94 -1.33
CA GLU A 54 12.34 10.61 -0.96
C GLU A 54 13.37 11.31 -1.88
N LYS A 55 13.01 11.60 -3.13
CA LYS A 55 13.84 12.40 -4.04
C LYS A 55 13.89 13.90 -3.72
N VAL A 56 13.00 14.41 -2.88
CA VAL A 56 12.86 15.84 -2.58
C VAL A 56 13.47 16.21 -1.22
N LEU A 57 13.82 15.21 -0.40
CA LEU A 57 14.53 15.35 0.87
C LEU A 57 16.03 15.09 0.71
#